data_AF-A0AA35W1U7-F1
#
_entry.id   AF-A0AA35W1U7-F1
#
_cell.length_a   1.000
_cell.length_b   1.000
_cell.length_c   1.000
_cell.angle_alpha   90.00
_cell.angle_beta   90.00
_cell.angle_gamma   90.00
#
_symmetry.space_group_name_H-M   'P 1'
#
loop_
_entity.id
_entity.type
_entity.pdbx_description
1 polymer ?
#
loop_
_entity_poly.entity_id
_entity_poly.type
_entity_poly.pdbx_seq_one_letter_code
_entity_poly.pdbx_strand_id
1 'polypeptide(L)'
;LHHFLGSVSLNNSAGEEVSFDQNGKLVAGLDVINWVTFPNQSFLRVKVGTMDPQAPPEKRLTVHDDGIMWPSWFNQAQPTSLCNENCHVGYRKNKKEGKPFCCYDCLPCPEGKISNKE
;
A
#
# COMPACT_ATOMS: atom_id res chain seq x y z
N LEU A 1 -0.85 -32.89 -19.65
CA LEU A 1 -0.34 -32.14 -18.48
C LEU A 1 -0.84 -32.86 -17.23
N HIS A 2 0.05 -33.27 -16.31
CA HIS A 2 -0.21 -34.31 -15.30
C HIS A 2 -1.17 -33.88 -14.17
N HIS A 3 -2.15 -34.76 -13.85
CA HIS A 3 -3.08 -34.66 -12.72
C HIS A 3 -2.38 -34.43 -11.35
N PHE A 4 -1.12 -34.84 -11.21
CA PHE A 4 -0.34 -34.68 -9.98
C PHE A 4 0.08 -33.25 -9.64
N LEU A 5 -0.04 -32.31 -10.59
CA LEU A 5 0.29 -30.89 -10.35
C LEU A 5 -0.91 -30.08 -9.81
N GLY A 6 -2.09 -30.68 -9.64
CA GLY A 6 -3.30 -29.97 -9.24
C GLY A 6 -3.33 -29.47 -7.79
N SER A 7 -2.39 -29.91 -6.95
CA SER A 7 -2.27 -29.49 -5.55
C SER A 7 -0.91 -29.91 -4.98
N VAL A 8 0.16 -29.20 -5.35
CA VAL A 8 1.51 -29.46 -4.82
C VAL A 8 1.86 -28.37 -3.81
N SER A 9 2.28 -28.79 -2.61
CA SER A 9 2.98 -27.92 -1.66
C SER A 9 4.39 -28.46 -1.45
N LEU A 10 5.39 -27.58 -1.55
CA LEU A 10 6.81 -27.91 -1.42
C LEU A 10 7.56 -26.78 -0.75
N ASN A 11 8.63 -27.10 -0.01
CA ASN A 11 9.54 -26.08 0.51
C ASN A 11 10.63 -25.80 -0.52
N ASN A 12 10.86 -24.53 -0.84
CA ASN A 12 11.95 -24.12 -1.71
C ASN A 12 13.32 -24.23 -1.00
N SER A 13 14.41 -23.95 -1.71
CA SER A 13 15.77 -23.97 -1.13
C SER A 13 16.01 -22.91 -0.05
N ALA A 14 15.12 -21.92 0.07
CA ALA A 14 15.14 -20.91 1.12
C ALA A 14 14.32 -21.32 2.36
N GLY A 15 13.68 -22.50 2.33
CA GLY A 15 12.84 -23.00 3.42
C GLY A 15 11.42 -22.43 3.45
N GLU A 16 11.00 -21.74 2.39
CA GLU A 16 9.67 -21.16 2.26
C GLU A 16 8.71 -22.15 1.62
N GLU A 17 7.49 -22.25 2.14
CA GLU A 17 6.43 -23.06 1.54
C GLU A 17 5.94 -22.41 0.24
N VAL A 18 5.90 -23.21 -0.82
CA VAL A 18 5.43 -22.84 -2.14
C VAL A 18 4.29 -23.79 -2.51
N SER A 19 3.11 -23.23 -2.77
CA SER A 19 1.93 -24.01 -3.14
C SER A 19 1.28 -23.51 -4.42
N PHE A 20 0.43 -24.34 -5.03
CA PHE A 20 -0.37 -23.99 -6.21
C PHE A 20 -1.86 -24.12 -5.88
N ASP A 21 -2.67 -23.17 -6.33
CA ASP A 21 -4.12 -23.24 -6.20
C ASP A 21 -4.75 -24.25 -7.18
N GLN A 22 -6.06 -24.46 -7.05
CA GLN A 22 -6.86 -25.36 -7.92
C GLN A 22 -6.81 -24.99 -9.42
N ASN A 23 -6.39 -23.79 -9.77
CA ASN A 23 -6.20 -23.33 -11.14
C ASN A 23 -4.73 -23.44 -11.60
N GLY A 24 -3.85 -24.01 -10.77
CA GLY A 24 -2.42 -24.12 -11.01
C GLY A 24 -1.66 -22.79 -10.83
N LYS A 25 -2.25 -21.80 -10.14
CA LYS A 25 -1.59 -20.51 -9.90
C LYS A 25 -0.73 -20.60 -8.64
N LEU A 26 0.50 -20.09 -8.75
CA LEU A 26 1.43 -19.98 -7.64
C LEU A 26 0.82 -19.14 -6.50
N VAL A 27 0.83 -19.73 -5.31
CA VAL A 27 0.48 -19.13 -4.04
C VAL A 27 1.77 -19.08 -3.22
N ALA A 28 2.43 -17.93 -3.27
CA ALA A 28 3.63 -17.65 -2.50
C ALA A 28 3.55 -16.25 -1.92
N GLY A 29 4.20 -16.05 -0.77
CA GLY A 29 4.41 -14.73 -0.22
C GLY A 29 5.33 -13.89 -1.11
N LEU A 30 5.19 -12.58 -1.04
CA LEU A 30 6.03 -11.61 -1.74
C LEU A 30 6.74 -10.72 -0.73
N ASP A 31 7.96 -10.31 -1.05
CA ASP A 31 8.69 -9.32 -0.27
C ASP A 31 8.36 -7.90 -0.71
N VAL A 32 8.13 -7.01 0.25
CA VAL A 32 8.04 -5.57 0.01
C VAL A 32 9.44 -4.99 0.14
N ILE A 33 9.96 -4.45 -0.96
CA ILE A 33 11.33 -3.96 -1.06
C ILE A 33 11.34 -2.44 -1.20
N ASN A 34 12.03 -1.75 -0.29
CA ASN A 34 12.36 -0.34 -0.42
C ASN A 34 13.69 -0.18 -1.18
N TRP A 35 13.71 0.73 -2.16
CA TRP A 35 14.90 1.04 -2.96
C TRP A 35 15.53 2.32 -2.44
N VAL A 36 16.59 2.17 -1.66
CA VAL A 36 17.32 3.30 -1.10
C VAL A 36 18.33 3.80 -2.12
N THR A 37 18.05 4.94 -2.74
CA THR A 37 18.95 5.57 -3.73
C THR A 37 19.95 6.49 -3.05
N PHE A 38 21.23 6.33 -3.40
CA PHE A 38 22.32 7.17 -2.92
C PHE A 38 22.65 8.30 -3.91
N PRO A 39 23.34 9.38 -3.48
CA PRO A 39 23.70 10.50 -4.36
C PRO A 39 24.53 10.11 -5.60
N ASN A 40 25.26 8.99 -5.54
CA ASN A 40 26.02 8.44 -6.65
C ASN A 40 25.18 7.58 -7.62
N GLN A 41 23.85 7.63 -7.53
CA GLN A 41 22.88 6.85 -8.32
C GLN A 41 22.92 5.34 -8.07
N SER A 42 23.70 4.85 -7.10
CA SER A 42 23.59 3.46 -6.65
C SER A 42 22.32 3.29 -5.81
N PHE A 43 21.86 2.05 -5.67
CA PHE A 43 20.71 1.72 -4.84
C PHE A 43 20.97 0.47 -4.00
N LEU A 44 20.40 0.48 -2.79
CA LEU A 44 20.31 -0.68 -1.92
C LEU A 44 18.85 -1.15 -1.86
N ARG A 45 18.63 -2.45 -2.03
CA ARG A 45 17.33 -3.08 -1.83
C ARG A 45 17.23 -3.54 -0.39
N VAL A 46 16.28 -2.97 0.34
CA VAL A 46 16.02 -3.30 1.74
C VAL A 46 14.62 -3.90 1.84
N LYS A 47 14.50 -5.10 2.42
CA LYS A 47 13.20 -5.69 2.73
C LYS A 47 12.56 -4.91 3.88
N VAL A 48 11.38 -4.36 3.64
CA VAL A 48 10.61 -3.55 4.61
C VAL A 48 9.26 -4.17 4.94
N GLY A 49 8.96 -5.34 4.40
CA GLY A 49 7.68 -5.97 4.62
C GLY A 49 7.48 -7.25 3.81
N THR A 50 6.30 -7.83 3.96
CA THR A 50 5.86 -9.03 3.24
C THR A 50 4.39 -8.91 2.88
N MET A 51 4.01 -9.57 1.80
CA MET A 51 2.63 -9.77 1.39
C MET A 51 2.35 -11.27 1.33
N ASP A 52 1.45 -11.74 2.19
CA ASP A 52 1.03 -13.14 2.21
C ASP A 52 -0.41 -13.25 1.69
N PRO A 53 -0.64 -13.83 0.50
CA PRO A 53 -1.98 -13.97 -0.06
C PRO A 53 -2.88 -14.92 0.74
N GLN A 54 -2.32 -15.81 1.57
CA GLN A 54 -3.06 -16.78 2.39
C GLN A 54 -3.41 -16.23 3.78
N ALA A 55 -2.78 -15.14 4.20
CA ALA A 55 -3.10 -14.52 5.48
C ALA A 55 -4.52 -13.89 5.48
N PRO A 56 -5.11 -13.69 6.68
CA PRO A 56 -6.32 -12.90 6.85
C PRO A 56 -6.17 -11.49 6.29
N PRO A 57 -7.24 -10.84 5.80
CA PRO A 57 -7.17 -9.54 5.11
C PRO A 57 -6.30 -8.48 5.81
N GLU A 58 -6.34 -8.42 7.13
CA GLU A 58 -5.61 -7.44 7.96
C GLU A 58 -4.10 -7.73 8.05
N LYS A 59 -3.69 -8.97 7.78
CA LYS A 59 -2.29 -9.44 7.83
C LYS A 59 -1.74 -9.79 6.46
N ARG A 60 -2.54 -9.65 5.39
CA ARG A 60 -2.10 -9.91 4.01
C ARG A 60 -0.93 -9.05 3.58
N LEU A 61 -0.79 -7.86 4.16
CA LEU A 61 0.32 -6.95 3.91
C LEU A 61 0.88 -6.50 5.26
N THR A 62 2.16 -6.77 5.48
CA THR A 62 2.91 -6.23 6.62
C THR A 62 3.97 -5.28 6.06
N VAL A 63 3.98 -4.05 6.56
CA VAL A 63 5.00 -3.04 6.22
C VAL A 63 5.55 -2.47 7.52
N HIS A 64 6.86 -2.41 7.62
CA HIS A 64 7.62 -1.87 8.73
C HIS A 64 8.12 -0.48 8.35
N ASP A 65 7.35 0.55 8.73
CA ASP A 65 7.60 1.94 8.35
C ASP A 65 8.96 2.45 8.84
N ASP A 66 9.44 1.93 9.98
CA ASP A 66 10.76 2.21 10.56
C ASP A 66 11.92 1.75 9.66
N GLY A 67 11.68 0.77 8.80
CA GLY A 67 12.64 0.29 7.80
C GLY A 67 12.64 1.09 6.50
N ILE A 68 11.65 1.98 6.28
CA ILE A 68 11.53 2.75 5.03
C ILE A 68 12.37 4.02 5.11
N MET A 69 13.35 4.12 4.22
CA MET A 69 14.09 5.34 3.99
C MET A 69 13.48 6.10 2.82
N TRP A 70 12.85 7.23 3.11
CA TRP A 70 12.31 8.13 2.11
C TRP A 70 13.41 8.98 1.46
N PRO A 71 13.28 9.32 0.17
CA PRO A 71 14.23 10.19 -0.51
C PRO A 71 14.39 11.56 0.16
N SER A 72 15.58 12.16 0.01
CA SER A 72 15.90 13.48 0.60
C SER A 72 15.00 14.61 0.09
N TRP A 73 14.50 14.51 -1.15
CA TRP A 73 13.56 15.47 -1.73
C TRP A 73 12.15 15.42 -1.10
N PHE A 74 11.88 14.44 -0.24
CA PHE A 74 10.72 14.39 0.65
C PHE A 74 11.08 14.69 2.11
N ASN A 75 12.21 15.37 2.38
CA ASN A 75 12.72 15.62 3.73
C ASN A 75 12.87 14.34 4.58
N GLN A 76 13.15 13.20 3.93
CA GLN A 76 13.22 11.89 4.58
C GLN A 76 11.94 11.49 5.34
N ALA A 77 10.80 12.08 4.98
CA ALA A 77 9.49 11.81 5.56
C ALA A 77 8.56 11.13 4.55
N GLN A 78 7.52 10.47 5.06
CA GLN A 78 6.49 9.86 4.23
C GLN A 78 5.78 10.93 3.40
N PRO A 79 5.72 10.78 2.06
CA PRO A 79 5.06 11.74 1.21
C PRO A 79 3.54 11.67 1.34
N THR A 80 2.90 12.84 1.42
CA THR A 80 1.45 12.95 1.35
C THR A 80 1.00 12.87 -0.10
N SER A 81 0.15 11.89 -0.43
CA SER A 81 -0.41 11.69 -1.78
C SER A 81 -1.92 11.98 -1.80
N LEU A 82 -2.28 13.23 -1.50
CA LEU A 82 -3.67 13.70 -1.50
C LEU A 82 -3.92 14.62 -2.70
N CYS A 83 -5.12 14.55 -3.29
CA CYS A 83 -5.51 15.44 -4.40
C CYS A 83 -5.70 16.89 -3.95
N ASN A 84 -6.19 17.06 -2.73
CA ASN A 84 -6.40 18.32 -2.04
C ASN A 84 -6.31 18.07 -0.53
N GLU A 85 -6.17 19.14 0.25
CA GLU A 85 -6.19 19.07 1.71
C GLU A 85 -7.54 18.58 2.24
N ASN A 86 -7.53 17.96 3.42
CA ASN A 86 -8.75 17.55 4.11
C ASN A 86 -9.54 18.79 4.56
N CYS A 87 -10.87 18.67 4.60
CA CYS A 87 -11.68 19.78 5.07
C CYS A 87 -11.64 19.85 6.60
N HIS A 88 -11.36 21.02 7.13
CA HIS A 88 -11.44 21.25 8.56
C HIS A 88 -12.87 21.26 9.08
N VAL A 89 -12.99 21.17 10.39
CA VAL A 89 -14.23 21.33 11.15
C VAL A 89 -14.98 22.60 10.69
N GLY A 90 -16.29 22.49 10.48
CA GLY A 90 -17.11 23.59 9.93
C GLY A 90 -17.10 23.73 8.40
N TYR A 91 -16.34 22.90 7.68
CA TYR A 91 -16.38 22.80 6.21
C TYR A 91 -16.93 21.46 5.74
N ARG A 92 -17.59 21.46 4.58
CA ARG A 92 -18.10 20.28 3.87
C ARG A 92 -17.35 20.08 2.55
N LYS A 93 -17.20 18.81 2.17
CA LYS A 93 -16.67 18.42 0.86
C LYS A 93 -17.70 18.75 -0.23
N ASN A 94 -17.25 19.45 -1.27
CA ASN A 94 -18.03 19.75 -2.46
C ASN A 94 -17.38 19.10 -3.68
N LYS A 95 -18.18 18.35 -4.46
CA LYS A 95 -17.68 17.67 -5.65
C LYS A 95 -17.15 18.70 -6.65
N LYS A 96 -15.96 18.41 -7.19
CA LYS A 96 -15.37 19.19 -8.27
C LYS A 96 -15.70 18.53 -9.61
N GLU A 97 -16.56 19.18 -10.40
CA GLU A 97 -16.96 18.64 -11.70
C GLU A 97 -15.76 18.42 -12.62
N GLY A 98 -15.77 17.30 -13.34
CA GLY A 98 -14.65 16.89 -14.20
C GLY A 98 -13.41 16.36 -13.47
N LYS A 99 -13.42 16.20 -12.14
CA LYS A 99 -12.32 15.60 -11.37
C LYS A 99 -12.73 14.27 -10.73
N PRO A 100 -11.76 13.39 -10.38
CA PRO A 100 -12.04 12.15 -9.63
C PRO A 100 -12.70 12.41 -8.28
N PHE A 101 -13.39 11.41 -7.72
CA PHE A 101 -14.16 11.56 -6.48
C PHE A 101 -13.33 11.98 -5.26
N CYS A 102 -12.03 11.63 -5.24
CA CYS A 102 -11.11 12.00 -4.17
C CYS A 102 -10.69 13.47 -4.21
N CYS A 103 -11.01 14.18 -5.30
CA CYS A 103 -10.72 15.59 -5.49
C CYS A 103 -11.98 16.43 -5.23
N TYR A 104 -11.93 17.30 -4.24
CA TYR A 104 -13.07 18.10 -3.79
C TYR A 104 -12.63 19.49 -3.32
N ASP A 105 -13.58 20.41 -3.29
CA ASP A 105 -13.39 21.72 -2.66
C ASP A 105 -13.99 21.70 -1.24
N CYS A 106 -13.41 22.46 -0.32
CA CYS A 106 -13.95 22.63 1.03
C CYS A 106 -14.77 23.92 1.10
N LEU A 107 -16.07 23.79 1.34
CA LEU A 107 -16.98 24.94 1.48
C LEU A 107 -17.50 25.04 2.91
N PRO A 108 -17.75 26.25 3.45
CA PRO A 108 -18.31 26.39 4.78
C PRO A 108 -19.67 25.68 4.87
N CYS A 109 -19.96 25.13 6.04
CA CYS A 109 -21.27 24.57 6.31
C CYS A 109 -22.35 25.66 6.16
N PRO A 110 -23.50 25.34 5.55
CA PRO A 110 -24.65 26.23 5.55
C PRO A 110 -25.08 26.56 6.98
N GLU A 111 -25.76 27.69 7.15
CA GLU A 111 -26.34 28.07 8.44
C GLU A 111 -27.20 26.93 9.02
N GLY A 112 -27.04 26.68 10.32
CA GLY A 112 -27.71 25.57 11.02
C GLY A 112 -27.15 24.18 10.75
N LYS A 113 -26.07 24.03 9.97
CA LYS A 113 -25.38 22.75 9.75
C LYS A 113 -23.99 22.75 10.37
N ILE A 114 -23.56 21.58 10.81
CA ILE A 114 -22.27 21.36 11.49
C ILE A 114 -21.52 20.25 10.78
N SER A 115 -20.21 20.45 10.60
CA SER A 115 -19.24 19.39 10.30
C SER A 115 -18.32 19.29 11.52
N ASN A 116 -18.36 18.15 12.23
CA ASN A 116 -17.66 17.94 13.50
C ASN A 116 -16.47 16.98 13.40
N LYS A 117 -16.09 16.61 12.17
CA LYS A 117 -14.97 15.71 11.88
C LYS A 117 -14.12 16.34 10.79
N GLU A 118 -12.82 16.17 10.91
CA GLU A 118 -11.85 16.41 9.82
C GLU A 118 -11.86 15.26 8.80
#